data_AF-F0S839-F1
#
_entry.id   AF-F0S839-F1
#
_cell.length_a   1.000
_cell.length_b   1.000
_cell.length_c   1.000
_cell.angle_alpha   90.00
_cell.angle_beta   90.00
_cell.angle_gamma   90.00
#
_symmetry.space_group_name_H-M   'P 1'
#
loop_
_entity.id
_entity.type
_entity.pdbx_description
1 polymer ?
#
loop_
_entity_poly.entity_id
_entity_poly.type
_entity_poly.pdbx_seq_one_letter_code
_entity_poly.pdbx_strand_id
1 'polypeptide(L)'
;MLTNILITAGNHPTAGLISFLLQSEYRVISGDSENSSFSIPNEDSASYAHQLLSLCLSNNIEYVIPLKENEVFALSEAKVLFSEYDIQVLIPTLKQLRNLNRIEGEGIVNTLTIEEIAHFSKGLLDMGYPDKTIAVGSLDSKGRLIKIDDTVSDKINIWDLPDVSSFIQVNKLLKSNNWTGIIIYELQDPHIFTFSVLRINNKLHSYPNLNLEQEKIISQVLEANKLDGLYEISLNGRNIIRIKNQIV
;
A
#
# COMPACT_ATOMS: atom_id res chain seq x y z
N MET A 1 4.99 -14.95 -27.40
CA MET A 1 3.60 -14.95 -26.90
C MET A 1 3.61 -14.10 -25.64
N LEU A 2 2.61 -13.22 -25.42
CA LEU A 2 2.59 -12.42 -24.19
C LEU A 2 2.28 -13.33 -23.00
N THR A 3 2.98 -13.11 -21.89
CA THR A 3 2.73 -13.79 -20.63
C THR A 3 1.38 -13.37 -20.05
N ASN A 4 0.62 -14.33 -19.50
CA ASN A 4 -0.69 -14.07 -18.90
C ASN A 4 -0.55 -13.59 -17.46
N ILE A 5 -1.24 -12.50 -17.14
CA ILE A 5 -1.34 -11.95 -15.79
C ILE A 5 -2.81 -11.87 -15.37
N LEU A 6 -3.14 -12.43 -14.21
CA LEU A 6 -4.45 -12.32 -13.58
C LEU A 6 -4.47 -11.13 -12.62
N ILE A 7 -5.47 -10.27 -12.75
CA ILE A 7 -5.80 -9.22 -11.79
C ILE A 7 -7.14 -9.58 -11.17
N THR A 8 -7.23 -9.71 -9.85
CA THR A 8 -8.52 -9.96 -9.17
C THR A 8 -9.30 -8.66 -8.97
N ALA A 9 -10.53 -8.75 -8.44
CA ALA A 9 -11.47 -7.63 -8.36
C ALA A 9 -11.60 -6.89 -9.70
N GLY A 10 -11.74 -7.65 -10.79
CA GLY A 10 -11.66 -7.16 -12.17
C GLY A 10 -12.64 -6.05 -12.52
N ASN A 11 -13.72 -5.89 -11.75
CA ASN A 11 -14.70 -4.82 -11.92
C ASN A 11 -14.34 -3.52 -11.18
N HIS A 12 -13.28 -3.51 -10.35
CA HIS A 12 -12.86 -2.33 -9.60
C HIS A 12 -12.01 -1.36 -10.46
N PRO A 13 -12.14 -0.03 -10.31
CA PRO A 13 -11.34 0.95 -11.07
C PRO A 13 -9.81 0.73 -11.00
N THR A 14 -9.30 0.29 -9.85
CA THR A 14 -7.89 -0.06 -9.67
C THR A 14 -7.45 -1.19 -10.62
N ALA A 15 -8.27 -2.21 -10.85
CA ALA A 15 -7.96 -3.28 -11.80
C ALA A 15 -7.88 -2.74 -13.24
N GLY A 16 -8.77 -1.80 -13.59
CA GLY A 16 -8.73 -1.09 -14.87
C GLY A 16 -7.46 -0.26 -15.06
N LEU A 17 -7.03 0.47 -14.03
CA LEU A 17 -5.79 1.24 -14.05
C LEU A 17 -4.57 0.33 -14.28
N ILE A 18 -4.48 -0.77 -13.55
CA ILE A 18 -3.38 -1.73 -13.68
C ILE A 18 -3.40 -2.38 -15.06
N SER A 19 -4.58 -2.76 -15.55
CA SER A 19 -4.74 -3.31 -16.91
C SER A 19 -4.17 -2.36 -17.96
N PHE A 20 -4.48 -1.06 -17.83
CA PHE A 20 -3.95 -0.03 -18.71
C PHE A 20 -2.41 0.08 -18.65
N LEU A 21 -1.81 -0.03 -17.46
CA LEU A 21 -0.35 0.04 -17.25
C LEU A 21 0.40 -1.17 -17.83
N LEU A 22 -0.27 -2.32 -17.99
CA LEU A 22 0.36 -3.59 -18.36
C LEU A 22 0.04 -4.09 -19.77
N GLN A 23 -1.01 -3.57 -20.41
CA GLN A 23 -1.53 -4.10 -21.69
C GLN A 23 -0.52 -4.15 -22.84
N SER A 24 0.56 -3.35 -22.80
CA SER A 24 1.62 -3.37 -23.82
C SER A 24 2.61 -4.53 -23.67
N GLU A 25 2.63 -5.18 -22.50
CA GLU A 25 3.67 -6.15 -22.12
C GLU A 25 3.11 -7.50 -21.70
N TYR A 26 1.87 -7.53 -21.22
CA TYR A 26 1.22 -8.73 -20.72
C TYR A 26 -0.15 -8.93 -21.35
N ARG A 27 -0.57 -10.19 -21.44
CA ARG A 27 -1.96 -10.53 -21.69
C ARG A 27 -2.70 -10.46 -20.35
N VAL A 28 -3.38 -9.33 -20.13
CA VAL A 28 -4.12 -9.07 -18.90
C VAL A 28 -5.44 -9.82 -18.90
N ILE A 29 -5.71 -10.55 -17.83
CA ILE A 29 -6.95 -11.26 -17.54
C ILE A 29 -7.51 -10.65 -16.25
N SER A 30 -8.70 -10.05 -16.32
CA SER A 30 -9.37 -9.50 -15.13
C SER A 30 -10.40 -10.49 -14.62
N GLY A 31 -10.23 -10.95 -13.39
CA GLY A 31 -11.11 -11.92 -12.75
C GLY A 31 -11.86 -11.34 -11.55
N ASP A 32 -13.10 -11.77 -11.37
CA ASP A 32 -13.91 -11.41 -10.21
C ASP A 32 -14.78 -12.59 -9.77
N SER A 33 -15.04 -12.70 -8.47
CA SER A 33 -15.92 -13.72 -7.91
C SER A 33 -17.39 -13.44 -8.27
N GLU A 34 -17.73 -12.18 -8.56
CA GLU A 34 -19.07 -11.77 -8.97
C GLU A 34 -19.13 -11.29 -10.43
N ASN A 35 -19.93 -11.96 -11.26
CA ASN A 35 -20.34 -11.52 -12.60
C ASN A 35 -19.20 -10.96 -13.49
N SER A 36 -18.13 -11.74 -13.67
CA SER A 36 -17.03 -11.41 -14.58
C SER A 36 -16.97 -12.37 -15.77
N SER A 37 -16.34 -11.92 -16.86
CA SER A 37 -16.02 -12.78 -18.02
C SER A 37 -15.00 -13.88 -17.66
N PHE A 38 -14.29 -13.74 -16.54
CA PHE A 38 -13.34 -14.69 -16.01
C PHE A 38 -13.59 -14.91 -14.51
N SER A 39 -14.49 -15.84 -14.19
CA SER A 39 -14.89 -16.10 -12.81
C SER A 39 -13.73 -16.71 -12.00
N ILE A 40 -13.45 -16.12 -10.84
CA ILE A 40 -12.49 -16.65 -9.86
C ILE A 40 -13.24 -17.17 -8.62
N PRO A 41 -12.61 -18.03 -7.80
CA PRO A 41 -13.19 -18.51 -6.55
C PRO A 41 -13.57 -17.38 -5.60
N ASN A 42 -14.54 -17.63 -4.72
CA ASN A 42 -14.89 -16.70 -3.64
C ASN A 42 -13.74 -16.64 -2.61
N GLU A 43 -13.30 -15.43 -2.31
CA GLU A 43 -12.19 -15.09 -1.41
C GLU A 43 -12.38 -15.56 0.05
N ASP A 44 -13.62 -15.73 0.50
CA ASP A 44 -13.93 -16.20 1.86
C ASP A 44 -13.89 -17.74 1.98
N SER A 45 -13.63 -18.45 0.88
CA SER A 45 -13.48 -19.90 0.92
C SER A 45 -12.18 -20.30 1.62
N ALA A 46 -12.27 -21.22 2.59
CA ALA A 46 -11.10 -21.85 3.21
C ALA A 46 -10.14 -22.55 2.21
N SER A 47 -10.62 -22.81 0.99
CA SER A 47 -9.85 -23.43 -0.10
C SER A 47 -9.51 -22.48 -1.25
N TYR A 48 -9.70 -21.16 -1.06
CA TYR A 48 -9.51 -20.14 -2.09
C TYR A 48 -8.17 -20.28 -2.82
N ALA A 49 -7.06 -20.35 -2.08
CA ALA A 49 -5.71 -20.44 -2.66
C ALA A 49 -5.54 -21.67 -3.57
N HIS A 50 -6.04 -22.83 -3.16
CA HIS A 50 -5.96 -24.07 -3.96
C HIS A 50 -6.83 -24.02 -5.21
N GLN A 51 -8.04 -23.47 -5.10
CA GLN A 51 -8.93 -23.29 -6.24
C GLN A 51 -8.33 -22.28 -7.24
N LEU A 52 -7.78 -21.17 -6.74
CA LEU A 52 -7.15 -20.15 -7.59
C LEU A 52 -5.89 -20.69 -8.28
N LEU A 53 -5.07 -21.46 -7.58
CA LEU A 53 -3.91 -22.14 -8.18
C LEU A 53 -4.33 -23.05 -9.34
N SER A 54 -5.37 -23.88 -9.13
CA SER A 54 -5.88 -24.80 -10.15
C SER A 54 -6.37 -24.05 -11.40
N LEU A 55 -7.04 -22.91 -11.17
CA LEU A 55 -7.46 -22.01 -12.22
C LEU A 55 -6.28 -21.36 -12.95
N CYS A 56 -5.23 -20.94 -12.23
CA CYS A 56 -4.02 -20.39 -12.83
C CYS A 56 -3.32 -21.39 -13.75
N LEU A 57 -3.16 -22.63 -13.29
CA LEU A 57 -2.58 -23.72 -14.08
C LEU A 57 -3.40 -24.01 -15.35
N SER A 58 -4.72 -24.09 -15.22
CA SER A 58 -5.63 -24.38 -16.34
C SER A 58 -5.62 -23.29 -17.42
N ASN A 59 -5.24 -22.07 -17.06
CA ASN A 59 -5.24 -20.90 -17.95
C ASN A 59 -3.83 -20.40 -18.30
N ASN A 60 -2.78 -21.13 -17.92
CA ASN A 60 -1.38 -20.72 -18.09
C ASN A 60 -1.12 -19.30 -17.57
N ILE A 61 -1.63 -18.98 -16.37
CA ILE A 61 -1.38 -17.70 -15.70
C ILE A 61 -0.03 -17.79 -14.99
N GLU A 62 0.87 -16.84 -15.27
CA GLU A 62 2.22 -16.80 -14.66
C GLU A 62 2.32 -15.76 -13.55
N TYR A 63 1.43 -14.76 -13.53
CA TYR A 63 1.40 -13.70 -12.52
C TYR A 63 0.00 -13.50 -11.97
N VAL A 64 -0.12 -13.25 -10.66
CA VAL A 64 -1.38 -12.93 -9.99
C VAL A 64 -1.22 -11.64 -9.18
N ILE A 65 -2.07 -10.65 -9.46
CA ILE A 65 -2.19 -9.39 -8.70
C ILE A 65 -3.52 -9.44 -7.94
N PRO A 66 -3.52 -9.86 -6.67
CA PRO A 66 -4.71 -9.79 -5.84
C PRO A 66 -4.95 -8.36 -5.35
N LEU A 67 -6.22 -7.92 -5.35
CA LEU A 67 -6.60 -6.57 -4.96
C LEU A 67 -7.43 -6.53 -3.68
N LYS A 68 -8.20 -7.56 -3.31
CA LYS A 68 -9.02 -7.51 -2.10
C LYS A 68 -8.21 -7.87 -0.85
N GLU A 69 -8.55 -7.30 0.31
CA GLU A 69 -7.84 -7.55 1.57
C GLU A 69 -7.77 -9.06 1.90
N ASN A 70 -8.90 -9.76 1.85
CA ASN A 70 -8.98 -11.19 2.18
C ASN A 70 -8.11 -12.06 1.23
N GLU A 71 -8.09 -11.72 -0.06
CA GLU A 71 -7.27 -12.41 -1.06
C GLU A 71 -5.78 -12.23 -0.78
N VAL A 72 -5.36 -10.99 -0.46
CA VAL A 72 -3.96 -10.68 -0.14
C VAL A 72 -3.49 -11.50 1.04
N PHE A 73 -4.28 -11.59 2.12
CA PHE A 73 -3.90 -12.40 3.28
C PHE A 73 -3.80 -13.88 2.92
N ALA A 74 -4.85 -14.46 2.31
CA ALA A 74 -4.88 -15.87 1.94
C ALA A 74 -3.72 -16.26 1.00
N LEU A 75 -3.42 -15.42 0.01
CA LEU A 75 -2.35 -15.69 -0.95
C LEU A 75 -0.96 -15.36 -0.38
N SER A 76 -0.85 -14.45 0.59
CA SER A 76 0.44 -14.18 1.26
C SER A 76 0.93 -15.38 2.06
N GLU A 77 0.00 -16.19 2.59
CA GLU A 77 0.28 -17.46 3.26
C GLU A 77 0.60 -18.56 2.25
N ALA A 78 -0.13 -18.62 1.13
CA ALA A 78 0.05 -19.62 0.08
C ALA A 78 1.12 -19.25 -0.97
N LYS A 79 1.85 -18.15 -0.82
CA LYS A 79 2.76 -17.64 -1.86
C LYS A 79 3.82 -18.67 -2.30
N VAL A 80 4.34 -19.46 -1.35
CA VAL A 80 5.31 -20.53 -1.64
C VAL A 80 4.70 -21.60 -2.54
N LEU A 81 3.46 -22.02 -2.26
CA LEU A 81 2.75 -23.02 -3.05
C LEU A 81 2.61 -22.60 -4.51
N PHE A 82 2.31 -21.33 -4.80
CA PHE A 82 2.23 -20.84 -6.19
C PHE A 82 3.60 -20.85 -6.88
N SER A 83 4.67 -20.48 -6.15
CA SER A 83 6.02 -20.44 -6.70
C SER A 83 6.58 -21.81 -7.09
N GLU A 84 6.07 -22.90 -6.51
CA GLU A 84 6.42 -24.28 -6.92
C GLU A 84 5.97 -24.62 -8.35
N TYR A 85 5.04 -23.85 -8.90
CA TYR A 85 4.50 -24.01 -10.25
C TYR A 85 4.88 -22.86 -11.18
N ASP A 86 5.93 -22.11 -10.86
CA ASP A 86 6.38 -20.92 -11.60
C ASP A 86 5.33 -19.80 -11.71
N ILE A 87 4.38 -19.74 -10.76
CA ILE A 87 3.37 -18.69 -10.69
C ILE A 87 3.79 -17.67 -9.63
N GLN A 88 3.97 -16.43 -10.04
CA GLN A 88 4.33 -15.33 -9.15
C GLN A 88 3.09 -14.60 -8.62
N VAL A 89 2.82 -14.74 -7.32
CA VAL A 89 1.84 -13.88 -6.65
C VAL A 89 2.52 -12.56 -6.26
N LEU A 90 2.06 -11.47 -6.89
CA LEU A 90 2.61 -10.12 -6.82
C LEU A 90 2.10 -9.38 -5.57
N ILE A 91 2.48 -9.92 -4.41
CA ILE A 91 2.24 -9.37 -3.07
C ILE A 91 3.43 -9.66 -2.16
N PRO A 92 3.62 -8.92 -1.06
CA PRO A 92 4.55 -9.32 -0.01
C PRO A 92 4.21 -10.69 0.61
N THR A 93 5.20 -11.35 1.21
CA THR A 93 4.92 -12.44 2.16
C THR A 93 4.17 -11.91 3.38
N LEU A 94 3.46 -12.76 4.12
CA LEU A 94 2.73 -12.35 5.32
C LEU A 94 3.62 -11.60 6.35
N LYS A 95 4.87 -12.03 6.51
CA LYS A 95 5.86 -11.37 7.38
C LYS A 95 6.19 -9.96 6.86
N GLN A 96 6.41 -9.80 5.57
CA GLN A 96 6.69 -8.48 4.97
C GLN A 96 5.45 -7.57 5.05
N LEU A 97 4.26 -8.10 4.74
CA LEU A 97 2.99 -7.37 4.79
C LEU A 97 2.76 -6.72 6.17
N ARG A 98 3.00 -7.48 7.24
CA ARG A 98 2.88 -7.01 8.63
C ARG A 98 3.93 -5.96 9.04
N ASN A 99 4.98 -5.77 8.26
CA ASN A 99 6.08 -4.86 8.56
C ASN A 99 6.33 -3.82 7.45
N LEU A 100 5.39 -3.61 6.51
CA LEU A 100 5.54 -2.62 5.43
C LEU A 100 5.75 -1.20 5.96
N ASN A 101 5.16 -0.91 7.11
CA ASN A 101 5.25 0.35 7.83
C ASN A 101 6.58 0.54 8.59
N ARG A 102 7.41 -0.50 8.66
CA ARG A 102 8.69 -0.57 9.38
C ARG A 102 9.84 -0.87 8.43
N ILE A 103 9.65 -0.61 7.12
CA ILE A 103 10.73 -0.73 6.16
C ILE A 103 11.77 0.33 6.48
N GLU A 104 13.02 -0.12 6.61
CA GLU A 104 14.19 0.75 6.80
C GLU A 104 15.04 0.74 5.53
N GLY A 105 15.78 1.83 5.32
CA GLY A 105 16.66 1.96 4.16
C GLY A 105 17.04 3.40 3.88
N GLU A 106 18.05 3.56 3.03
CA GLU A 106 18.40 4.87 2.48
C GLU A 106 17.21 5.42 1.69
N GLY A 107 16.88 6.69 1.92
CA GLY A 107 15.73 7.35 1.29
C GLY A 107 14.39 7.07 1.97
N ILE A 108 14.36 6.48 3.17
CA ILE A 108 13.16 6.40 4.02
C ILE A 108 13.26 7.43 5.14
N VAL A 109 12.17 8.14 5.43
CA VAL A 109 12.16 9.11 6.54
C VAL A 109 12.22 8.42 7.90
N ASN A 110 12.78 9.13 8.87
CA ASN A 110 12.67 8.72 10.26
C ASN A 110 11.21 8.80 10.72
N THR A 111 10.79 7.76 11.42
CA THR A 111 9.45 7.66 11.98
C THR A 111 9.48 7.33 13.46
N LEU A 112 8.43 7.70 14.17
CA LEU A 112 8.21 7.31 15.55
C LEU A 112 6.87 6.60 15.67
N THR A 113 6.88 5.36 16.14
CA THR A 113 5.66 4.60 16.41
C THR A 113 5.19 4.86 17.84
N ILE A 114 3.90 5.16 17.97
CA ILE A 114 3.19 5.38 19.23
C ILE A 114 2.07 4.35 19.33
N GLU A 115 2.12 3.47 20.33
CA GLU A 115 1.08 2.45 20.58
C GLU A 115 0.13 2.87 21.72
N GLU A 116 0.50 3.89 22.51
CA GLU A 116 -0.33 4.43 23.60
C GLU A 116 -0.61 5.92 23.44
N ILE A 117 -1.89 6.32 23.51
CA ILE A 117 -2.33 7.71 23.26
C ILE A 117 -1.65 8.69 24.21
N ALA A 118 -1.36 8.26 25.43
CA ALA A 118 -0.69 9.06 26.45
C ALA A 118 0.70 9.55 25.99
N HIS A 119 1.34 8.82 25.09
CA HIS A 119 2.65 9.16 24.55
C HIS A 119 2.58 10.02 23.28
N PHE A 120 1.39 10.25 22.71
CA PHE A 120 1.25 10.96 21.44
C PHE A 120 1.84 12.37 21.48
N SER A 121 1.46 13.19 22.48
CA SER A 121 1.97 14.56 22.60
C SER A 121 3.48 14.60 22.80
N LYS A 122 4.02 13.70 23.63
CA LYS A 122 5.46 13.59 23.83
C LYS A 122 6.17 13.20 22.53
N GLY A 123 5.62 12.23 21.80
CA GLY A 123 6.19 11.78 20.53
C GLY A 123 6.25 12.89 19.47
N LEU A 124 5.24 13.77 19.42
CA LEU A 124 5.30 14.94 18.53
C LEU A 124 6.44 15.89 18.90
N LEU A 125 6.61 16.19 20.19
CA LEU A 125 7.70 17.05 20.68
C LEU A 125 9.07 16.43 20.40
N ASP A 126 9.22 15.12 20.63
CA ASP A 126 10.45 14.37 20.36
C ASP A 126 10.81 14.40 18.87
N MET A 127 9.79 14.46 17.99
CA MET A 127 9.94 14.61 16.54
C MET A 127 10.11 16.08 16.08
N GLY A 128 10.10 17.03 17.01
CA GLY A 128 10.38 18.45 16.75
C GLY A 128 9.16 19.31 16.41
N TYR A 129 7.94 18.85 16.65
CA TYR A 129 6.75 19.70 16.60
C TYR A 129 6.76 20.74 17.73
N PRO A 130 6.29 21.99 17.53
CA PRO A 130 5.66 22.55 16.33
C PRO A 130 6.63 23.15 15.31
N ASP A 131 7.93 23.19 15.60
CA ASP A 131 8.92 23.84 14.74
C ASP A 131 9.11 23.10 13.41
N LYS A 132 8.94 21.77 13.43
CA LYS A 132 8.95 20.91 12.25
C LYS A 132 7.55 20.57 11.78
N THR A 133 7.42 20.42 10.46
CA THR A 133 6.18 19.91 9.85
C THR A 133 6.09 18.41 10.07
N ILE A 134 4.98 17.97 10.67
CA ILE A 134 4.75 16.56 11.01
C ILE A 134 3.49 16.04 10.34
N ALA A 135 3.52 14.80 9.89
CA ALA A 135 2.32 14.04 9.55
C ALA A 135 2.15 12.82 10.45
N VAL A 136 0.92 12.34 10.56
CA VAL A 136 0.56 11.12 11.28
C VAL A 136 -0.19 10.16 10.38
N GLY A 137 -0.04 8.86 10.64
CA GLY A 137 -0.78 7.82 9.96
C GLY A 137 -1.06 6.64 10.89
N SER A 138 -2.01 5.80 10.51
CA SER A 138 -2.30 4.58 11.26
C SER A 138 -1.14 3.58 11.18
N LEU A 139 -0.87 2.85 12.28
CA LEU A 139 0.15 1.81 12.31
C LEU A 139 -0.15 0.67 11.31
N ASP A 140 -1.41 0.28 11.17
CA ASP A 140 -1.84 -0.71 10.16
C ASP A 140 -1.79 -0.20 8.71
N SER A 141 -1.32 1.04 8.50
CA SER A 141 -1.23 1.68 7.19
C SER A 141 -2.57 1.81 6.45
N LYS A 142 -3.70 1.75 7.16
CA LYS A 142 -5.02 2.10 6.62
C LYS A 142 -5.23 3.62 6.64
N GLY A 143 -6.12 4.09 5.77
CA GLY A 143 -6.47 5.52 5.66
C GLY A 143 -5.36 6.39 5.04
N ARG A 144 -5.51 7.72 5.15
CA ARG A 144 -4.56 8.71 4.60
C ARG A 144 -3.55 9.16 5.67
N LEU A 145 -2.53 9.89 5.24
CA LEU A 145 -1.67 10.64 6.16
C LEU A 145 -2.36 11.97 6.50
N ILE A 146 -2.27 12.39 7.76
CA ILE A 146 -2.82 13.66 8.24
C ILE A 146 -1.66 14.55 8.65
N LYS A 147 -1.46 15.67 7.95
CA LYS A 147 -0.49 16.69 8.35
C LYS A 147 -1.03 17.46 9.57
N ILE A 148 -0.18 17.71 10.56
CA ILE A 148 -0.54 18.52 11.72
C ILE A 148 -0.18 19.98 11.46
N ASP A 149 -1.18 20.86 11.51
CA ASP A 149 -1.02 22.30 11.31
C ASP A 149 -2.04 23.07 12.19
N ASP A 150 -1.54 23.74 13.23
CA ASP A 150 -2.36 24.48 14.18
C ASP A 150 -2.87 25.83 13.65
N THR A 151 -2.46 26.24 12.44
CA THR A 151 -3.03 27.43 11.77
C THR A 151 -4.43 27.17 11.21
N VAL A 152 -4.81 25.89 11.07
CA VAL A 152 -6.11 25.48 10.57
C VAL A 152 -7.18 25.67 11.65
N SER A 153 -8.27 26.36 11.32
CA SER A 153 -9.36 26.59 12.27
C SER A 153 -10.09 25.30 12.63
N ASP A 154 -10.49 25.14 13.89
CA ASP A 154 -11.24 23.99 14.40
C ASP A 154 -12.64 23.78 13.78
N LYS A 155 -13.05 24.62 12.82
CA LYS A 155 -14.36 24.60 12.17
C LYS A 155 -14.48 23.64 10.98
N ILE A 156 -13.46 22.81 10.71
CA ILE A 156 -13.60 21.79 9.65
C ILE A 156 -14.61 20.73 10.10
N ASN A 157 -15.55 20.42 9.23
CA ASN A 157 -16.58 19.43 9.45
C ASN A 157 -15.93 18.06 9.68
N ILE A 158 -16.31 17.35 10.74
CA ILE A 158 -15.76 16.03 11.11
C ILE A 158 -15.94 14.95 10.02
N TRP A 159 -16.81 15.22 9.03
CA TRP A 159 -17.08 14.36 7.89
C TRP A 159 -16.11 14.58 6.72
N ASP A 160 -15.37 15.69 6.72
CA ASP A 160 -14.25 15.96 5.82
C ASP A 160 -12.97 15.72 6.63
N LEU A 161 -12.50 14.47 6.70
CA LEU A 161 -11.16 14.21 7.25
C LEU A 161 -10.15 14.95 6.36
N PRO A 162 -9.61 16.10 6.79
CA PRO A 162 -8.79 16.91 5.94
C PRO A 162 -7.38 16.30 5.96
N ASP A 163 -6.69 16.34 4.82
CA ASP A 163 -5.28 15.92 4.72
C ASP A 163 -4.37 16.79 5.63
N VAL A 164 -4.93 17.86 6.24
CA VAL A 164 -4.32 18.75 7.22
C VAL A 164 -5.28 19.02 8.39
N SER A 165 -4.87 18.78 9.64
CA SER A 165 -5.69 19.00 10.85
C SER A 165 -4.88 19.65 11.98
N SER A 166 -5.56 20.34 12.91
CA SER A 166 -4.90 20.85 14.13
C SER A 166 -4.53 19.71 15.09
N PHE A 167 -3.54 19.94 15.97
CA PHE A 167 -3.17 18.98 17.01
C PHE A 167 -4.38 18.59 17.87
N ILE A 168 -5.24 19.57 18.21
CA ILE A 168 -6.44 19.37 19.03
C ILE A 168 -7.41 18.40 18.34
N GLN A 169 -7.65 18.59 17.04
CA GLN A 169 -8.53 17.74 16.25
C GLN A 169 -7.99 16.31 16.15
N VAL A 170 -6.70 16.15 15.84
CA VAL A 170 -6.05 14.83 15.76
C VAL A 170 -6.13 14.12 17.11
N ASN A 171 -5.77 14.80 18.21
CA ASN A 171 -5.85 14.22 19.55
C ASN A 171 -7.27 13.81 19.94
N LYS A 172 -8.29 14.57 19.52
CA LYS A 172 -9.70 14.20 19.75
C LYS A 172 -10.10 12.96 18.95
N LEU A 173 -9.73 12.89 17.67
CA LEU A 173 -10.00 11.75 16.79
C LEU A 173 -9.40 10.46 17.36
N LEU A 174 -8.18 10.54 17.84
CA LEU A 174 -7.46 9.39 18.40
C LEU A 174 -8.06 8.93 19.74
N LYS A 175 -8.67 9.83 20.52
CA LYS A 175 -9.37 9.46 21.77
C LYS A 175 -10.75 8.84 21.54
N SER A 176 -11.42 9.18 20.44
CA SER A 176 -12.79 8.72 20.16
C SER A 176 -12.86 7.37 19.44
N ASN A 177 -11.76 6.93 18.83
CA ASN A 177 -11.73 5.74 17.98
C ASN A 177 -10.90 4.62 18.61
N ASN A 178 -11.17 3.37 18.24
CA ASN A 178 -10.27 2.25 18.50
C ASN A 178 -9.17 2.28 17.42
N TRP A 179 -7.98 2.75 17.77
CA TRP A 179 -6.83 2.81 16.87
C TRP A 179 -5.81 1.71 17.23
N THR A 180 -5.06 1.25 16.24
CA THR A 180 -4.13 0.10 16.33
C THR A 180 -2.69 0.52 16.63
N GLY A 181 -2.44 1.82 16.78
CA GLY A 181 -1.12 2.45 16.79
C GLY A 181 -1.08 3.64 15.83
N ILE A 182 -0.15 4.56 16.04
CA ILE A 182 0.10 5.71 15.16
C ILE A 182 1.57 5.72 14.79
N ILE A 183 1.86 6.14 13.57
CA ILE A 183 3.21 6.48 13.14
C ILE A 183 3.27 7.98 12.91
N ILE A 184 4.30 8.61 13.46
CA ILE A 184 4.63 10.02 13.29
C ILE A 184 5.76 10.12 12.27
N TYR A 185 5.58 11.00 11.28
CA TYR A 185 6.50 11.22 10.17
C TYR A 185 7.00 12.66 10.20
N GLU A 186 8.33 12.86 10.20
CA GLU A 186 8.92 14.17 9.96
C GLU A 186 8.87 14.50 8.47
N LEU A 187 8.31 15.66 8.12
CA LEU A 187 8.25 16.15 6.74
C LEU A 187 9.30 17.24 6.52
N GLN A 188 10.07 17.09 5.43
CA GLN A 188 11.01 18.07 4.92
C GLN A 188 10.37 19.05 3.93
N ASP A 189 9.28 18.65 3.28
CA ASP A 189 8.48 19.48 2.36
C ASP A 189 7.01 19.55 2.82
N PRO A 190 6.29 20.65 2.62
CA PRO A 190 4.86 20.72 2.93
C PRO A 190 3.96 19.81 2.09
N HIS A 191 4.45 19.29 0.95
CA HIS A 191 3.71 18.45 0.01
C HIS A 191 4.08 16.97 0.14
N ILE A 192 3.05 16.13 0.08
CA ILE A 192 3.18 14.68 -0.01
C ILE A 192 2.68 14.28 -1.39
N PHE A 193 3.51 13.56 -2.13
CA PHE A 193 3.14 12.97 -3.41
C PHE A 193 2.88 11.49 -3.22
N THR A 194 1.77 11.00 -3.77
CA THR A 194 1.39 9.59 -3.65
C THR A 194 1.30 8.95 -5.03
N PHE A 195 1.88 7.77 -5.16
CA PHE A 195 1.96 7.02 -6.41
C PHE A 195 1.41 5.61 -6.20
N SER A 196 0.62 5.12 -7.14
CA SER A 196 0.37 3.69 -7.31
C SER A 196 1.55 3.10 -8.09
N VAL A 197 2.31 2.20 -7.47
CA VAL A 197 3.53 1.60 -8.03
C VAL A 197 3.38 0.09 -8.04
N LEU A 198 3.42 -0.50 -9.22
CA LEU A 198 3.48 -1.93 -9.46
C LEU A 198 4.90 -2.33 -9.82
N ARG A 199 5.50 -3.24 -9.06
CA ARG A 199 6.81 -3.83 -9.36
C ARG A 199 6.65 -5.28 -9.81
N ILE A 200 7.16 -5.58 -11.01
CA ILE A 200 7.21 -6.92 -11.59
C ILE A 200 8.61 -7.13 -12.17
N ASN A 201 9.32 -8.18 -11.73
CA ASN A 201 10.67 -8.52 -12.23
C ASN A 201 11.64 -7.32 -12.26
N ASN A 202 11.75 -6.59 -11.15
CA ASN A 202 12.55 -5.37 -11.01
C ASN A 202 12.13 -4.17 -11.87
N LYS A 203 11.09 -4.30 -12.70
CA LYS A 203 10.54 -3.19 -13.47
C LYS A 203 9.42 -2.51 -12.69
N LEU A 204 9.43 -1.18 -12.67
CA LEU A 204 8.36 -0.38 -12.10
C LEU A 204 7.38 0.07 -13.18
N HIS A 205 6.10 -0.03 -12.84
CA HIS A 205 4.99 0.63 -13.52
C HIS A 205 4.33 1.55 -12.51
N SER A 206 4.06 2.80 -12.86
CA SER A 206 3.58 3.77 -11.89
C SER A 206 2.47 4.67 -12.44
N TYR A 207 1.54 5.05 -11.57
CA TYR A 207 0.61 6.13 -11.84
C TYR A 207 0.49 7.06 -10.61
N PRO A 208 0.67 8.39 -10.76
CA PRO A 208 1.22 9.06 -11.95
C PRO A 208 2.64 8.57 -12.31
N ASN A 209 3.17 9.02 -13.45
CA ASN A 209 4.53 8.66 -13.88
C ASN A 209 5.56 9.21 -12.88
N LEU A 210 6.50 8.35 -12.48
CA LEU A 210 7.67 8.74 -11.68
C LEU A 210 8.68 9.49 -12.55
N ASN A 211 9.38 10.45 -11.95
CA ASN A 211 10.62 10.97 -12.54
C ASN A 211 11.80 10.06 -12.21
N LEU A 212 12.95 10.29 -12.86
CA LEU A 212 14.14 9.43 -12.72
C LEU A 212 14.67 9.31 -11.28
N GLU A 213 14.61 10.38 -10.48
CA GLU A 213 15.06 10.31 -9.08
C GLU A 213 14.09 9.50 -8.22
N GLN A 214 12.78 9.71 -8.42
CA GLN A 214 11.73 8.97 -7.70
C GLN A 214 11.78 7.48 -8.05
N GLU A 215 11.89 7.15 -9.34
CA GLU A 215 12.01 5.77 -9.81
C GLU A 215 13.24 5.07 -9.22
N LYS A 216 14.39 5.76 -9.16
CA LYS A 216 15.61 5.23 -8.57
C LYS A 216 15.44 4.89 -7.09
N ILE A 217 14.92 5.83 -6.30
CA ILE A 217 14.79 5.66 -4.84
C ILE A 217 13.76 4.57 -4.52
N ILE A 218 12.61 4.58 -5.22
CA ILE A 218 11.58 3.55 -5.06
C ILE A 218 12.11 2.18 -5.47
N SER A 219 12.80 2.07 -6.61
CA SER A 219 13.39 0.81 -7.05
C SER A 219 14.38 0.26 -6.02
N GLN A 220 15.28 1.11 -5.53
CA GLN A 220 16.29 0.74 -4.53
C GLN A 220 15.64 0.20 -3.25
N VAL A 221 14.63 0.89 -2.72
CA VAL A 221 13.95 0.47 -1.48
C VAL A 221 13.15 -0.82 -1.69
N LEU A 222 12.39 -0.94 -2.78
CA LEU A 222 11.62 -2.15 -3.05
C LEU A 222 12.54 -3.35 -3.32
N GLU A 223 13.66 -3.16 -4.02
CA GLU A 223 14.64 -4.20 -4.29
C GLU A 223 15.34 -4.68 -3.02
N ALA A 224 15.86 -3.77 -2.19
CA ALA A 224 16.52 -4.09 -0.93
C ALA A 224 15.60 -4.92 0.00
N ASN A 225 14.30 -4.69 -0.08
CA ASN A 225 13.30 -5.38 0.74
C ASN A 225 12.61 -6.55 0.05
N LYS A 226 13.01 -6.90 -1.19
CA LYS A 226 12.43 -7.97 -2.01
C LYS A 226 10.90 -7.87 -2.11
N LEU A 227 10.43 -6.66 -2.43
CA LEU A 227 9.01 -6.32 -2.51
C LEU A 227 8.56 -6.24 -3.98
N ASP A 228 7.93 -7.31 -4.45
CA ASP A 228 7.19 -7.31 -5.72
C ASP A 228 5.70 -7.21 -5.43
N GLY A 229 4.96 -6.54 -6.30
CA GLY A 229 3.54 -6.28 -6.08
C GLY A 229 3.11 -4.84 -6.30
N LEU A 230 1.85 -4.58 -5.93
CA LEU A 230 1.20 -3.29 -6.08
C LEU A 230 1.19 -2.54 -4.74
N TYR A 231 1.80 -1.38 -4.74
CA TYR A 231 1.97 -0.54 -3.56
C TYR A 231 1.45 0.87 -3.83
N GLU A 232 0.85 1.48 -2.82
CA GLU A 232 0.76 2.94 -2.79
C GLU A 232 1.96 3.45 -2.00
N ILE A 233 2.76 4.31 -2.63
CA ILE A 233 3.98 4.87 -2.08
C ILE A 233 3.82 6.38 -1.96
N SER A 234 3.97 6.88 -0.75
CA SER A 234 4.01 8.31 -0.47
C SER A 234 5.45 8.80 -0.34
N LEU A 235 5.74 9.91 -1.02
CA LEU A 235 7.01 10.62 -1.01
C LEU A 235 6.85 12.01 -0.38
N ASN A 236 7.89 12.44 0.33
CA ASN A 236 8.08 13.81 0.76
C ASN A 236 9.47 14.29 0.33
N GLY A 237 9.50 15.20 -0.64
CA GLY A 237 10.73 15.53 -1.35
C GLY A 237 11.34 14.28 -2.00
N ARG A 238 12.55 13.89 -1.55
CA ARG A 238 13.28 12.71 -2.03
C ARG A 238 13.05 11.45 -1.19
N ASN A 239 12.34 11.55 -0.07
CA ASN A 239 12.24 10.44 0.86
C ASN A 239 10.88 9.76 0.76
N ILE A 240 10.88 8.43 0.83
CA ILE A 240 9.70 7.62 1.04
C ILE A 240 9.26 7.82 2.49
N ILE A 241 8.01 8.23 2.65
CA ILE A 241 7.40 8.38 3.97
C ILE A 241 6.53 7.18 4.31
N ARG A 242 5.92 6.53 3.32
CA ARG A 242 5.01 5.41 3.59
C ARG A 242 4.89 4.51 2.38
N ILE A 243 4.89 3.21 2.65
CA ILE A 243 4.58 2.15 1.68
C ILE A 243 3.40 1.38 2.24
N LYS A 244 2.32 1.26 1.48
CA LYS A 244 1.18 0.39 1.82
C LYS A 244 0.88 -0.55 0.66
N ASN A 245 0.44 -1.76 0.97
CA ASN A 245 -0.11 -2.62 -0.07
C ASN A 245 -1.39 -1.96 -0.59
N GLN A 246 -1.50 -1.80 -1.91
CA GLN A 246 -2.69 -1.17 -2.50
C GLN A 246 -3.76 -2.24 -2.68
N ILE A 247 -4.84 -2.09 -1.92
CA ILE A 247 -5.99 -2.98 -1.90
C ILE A 247 -7.27 -2.20 -2.11
N VAL A 248 -8.35 -2.92 -2.45
CA VAL A 248 -9.70 -2.40 -2.72
C VAL A 248 -10.70 -2.91 -1.69
#